data_AF-A0A943IVP0-F1
#
_entry.id   AF-A0A943IVP0-F1
#
_cell.length_a   1.000
_cell.length_b   1.000
_cell.length_c   1.000
_cell.angle_alpha   90.00
_cell.angle_beta   90.00
_cell.angle_gamma   90.00
#
_symmetry.space_group_name_H-M   'P 1'
#
loop_
_entity.id
_entity.type
_entity.pdbx_description
1 polymer ?
#
loop_
_entity_poly.entity_id
_entity_poly.type
_entity_poly.pdbx_seq_one_letter_code
_entity_poly.pdbx_strand_id
1 'polypeptide(L)'
;MEEKKTKTNKQRRFLRHKDRKQTPRGKLNFFTKIALIVFAAFCVFSIYSMQTQVTDLKKQVQTANEQITQTRENISALEESLLEPYDETFIKQTARERLGYGLAGETIFYNDLPQ
;
A
#
# COMPACT_ATOMS: atom_id res chain seq x y z
N MET A 1 -87.29 -45.49 0.24
CA MET A 1 -86.42 -44.69 1.10
C MET A 1 -85.08 -44.54 0.40
N GLU A 2 -84.73 -43.28 0.09
CA GLU A 2 -83.38 -42.73 -0.10
C GLU A 2 -82.51 -43.33 -1.22
N GLU A 3 -82.59 -42.80 -2.44
CA GLU A 3 -81.69 -41.72 -2.89
C GLU A 3 -80.66 -41.25 -1.85
N LYS A 4 -79.35 -41.34 -2.18
CA LYS A 4 -78.49 -40.15 -2.38
C LYS A 4 -76.99 -40.48 -2.42
N LYS A 5 -76.35 -39.83 -3.41
CA LYS A 5 -75.00 -39.25 -3.39
C LYS A 5 -73.85 -40.11 -3.91
N THR A 6 -73.68 -39.99 -5.23
CA THR A 6 -72.46 -39.42 -5.83
C THR A 6 -71.66 -38.56 -4.83
N LYS A 7 -70.53 -39.10 -4.38
CA LYS A 7 -69.47 -38.31 -3.74
C LYS A 7 -68.10 -38.72 -4.26
N THR A 8 -67.65 -37.91 -5.21
CA THR A 8 -66.29 -37.36 -5.25
C THR A 8 -65.16 -38.38 -5.38
N ASN A 9 -64.88 -38.69 -6.64
CA ASN A 9 -63.56 -38.62 -7.26
C ASN A 9 -62.81 -37.33 -6.84
N LYS A 10 -62.41 -37.24 -5.56
CA LYS A 10 -61.75 -36.09 -4.94
C LYS A 10 -61.13 -36.47 -3.60
N GLN A 11 -60.55 -37.66 -3.44
CA GLN A 11 -59.73 -37.95 -2.26
C GLN A 11 -58.46 -38.72 -2.62
N ARG A 12 -57.35 -37.95 -2.59
CA ARG A 12 -56.05 -38.36 -2.03
C ARG A 12 -55.14 -39.29 -2.84
N ARG A 13 -54.85 -38.93 -4.09
CA ARG A 13 -53.54 -39.32 -4.67
C ARG A 13 -52.77 -38.20 -5.40
N PHE A 14 -53.29 -36.97 -5.34
CA PHE A 14 -52.61 -35.75 -5.82
C PHE A 14 -51.66 -35.11 -4.81
N LEU A 15 -51.01 -35.90 -3.96
CA LEU A 15 -49.88 -35.43 -3.14
C LEU A 15 -48.82 -36.52 -3.09
N ARG A 16 -48.14 -36.68 -4.22
CA ARG A 16 -46.82 -37.31 -4.22
C ARG A 16 -45.85 -36.48 -5.06
N HIS A 17 -45.72 -35.22 -4.67
CA HIS A 17 -44.49 -34.48 -4.90
C HIS A 17 -43.40 -35.22 -4.13
N LYS A 18 -42.66 -36.08 -4.82
CA LYS A 18 -41.37 -36.55 -4.32
C LYS A 18 -40.33 -35.61 -4.88
N ASP A 19 -40.22 -34.44 -4.27
CA ASP A 19 -39.00 -33.64 -4.30
C ASP A 19 -37.90 -34.50 -3.68
N ARG A 20 -37.24 -35.29 -4.54
CA ARG A 20 -35.98 -35.94 -4.21
C ARG A 20 -34.95 -34.82 -4.15
N LYS A 21 -34.85 -34.18 -2.98
CA LYS A 21 -33.66 -33.42 -2.62
C LYS A 21 -32.46 -34.33 -2.86
N GLN A 22 -31.56 -33.82 -3.68
CA GLN A 22 -30.25 -34.38 -3.92
C GLN A 22 -29.54 -34.61 -2.59
N THR A 23 -28.88 -35.75 -2.46
CA THR A 23 -27.50 -35.87 -1.94
C THR A 23 -27.16 -37.35 -1.87
N PRO A 24 -26.29 -37.88 -2.74
CA PRO A 24 -25.55 -39.06 -2.36
C PRO A 24 -24.64 -38.65 -1.20
N ARG A 25 -24.98 -39.09 0.02
CA ARG A 25 -24.05 -39.09 1.15
C ARG A 25 -22.96 -40.12 0.88
N GLY A 26 -22.07 -39.79 -0.06
CA GLY A 26 -20.72 -40.34 -0.05
C GLY A 26 -20.06 -39.78 1.19
N LYS A 27 -19.54 -40.66 2.05
CA LYS A 27 -18.67 -40.26 3.16
C LYS A 27 -17.57 -39.39 2.54
N LEU A 28 -17.65 -38.07 2.72
CA LEU A 28 -16.57 -37.19 2.35
C LEU A 28 -15.38 -37.67 3.15
N ASN A 29 -14.41 -38.27 2.47
CA ASN A 29 -13.20 -38.79 3.09
C ASN A 29 -12.61 -37.64 3.90
N PHE A 30 -12.40 -37.84 5.22
CA PHE A 30 -11.91 -36.80 6.12
C PHE A 30 -10.70 -36.04 5.54
N PHE A 31 -9.87 -36.73 4.76
CA PHE A 31 -8.79 -36.18 3.95
C PHE A 31 -9.21 -35.02 3.04
N THR A 32 -10.31 -35.14 2.29
CA THR A 32 -10.80 -34.07 1.40
C THR A 32 -11.23 -32.85 2.20
N LYS A 33 -11.83 -33.03 3.38
CA LYS A 33 -12.22 -31.92 4.26
C LYS A 33 -10.99 -31.22 4.85
N ILE A 34 -9.96 -31.98 5.25
CA ILE A 34 -8.68 -31.45 5.73
C ILE A 34 -7.96 -30.69 4.61
N ALA A 35 -7.88 -31.27 3.41
CA ALA A 35 -7.26 -30.62 2.24
C ALA A 35 -7.95 -29.29 1.90
N LEU A 36 -9.27 -29.24 2.01
CA LEU A 36 -10.05 -28.01 1.76
C LEU A 36 -9.79 -26.94 2.83
N ILE A 37 -9.62 -27.33 4.09
CA ILE A 37 -9.25 -26.40 5.18
C ILE A 37 -7.84 -25.85 4.97
N VAL A 38 -6.87 -26.70 4.63
CA VAL A 38 -5.49 -26.27 4.33
C VAL A 38 -5.46 -25.35 3.12
N PHE A 39 -6.20 -25.67 2.07
CA PHE A 39 -6.33 -24.83 0.88
C PHE A 39 -6.95 -23.46 1.22
N ALA A 40 -8.02 -23.43 2.01
CA ALA A 40 -8.64 -22.19 2.46
C ALA A 40 -7.67 -21.34 3.30
N ALA A 41 -6.92 -21.96 4.22
CA ALA A 41 -5.90 -21.28 5.02
C ALA A 41 -4.77 -20.71 4.14
N PHE A 42 -4.32 -21.47 3.13
CA PHE A 42 -3.33 -21.01 2.16
C PHE A 42 -3.85 -19.80 1.35
N CYS A 43 -5.11 -19.82 0.91
CA CYS A 43 -5.72 -18.69 0.23
C CYS A 43 -5.75 -17.44 1.12
N VAL A 44 -6.16 -17.56 2.39
CA VAL A 44 -6.17 -16.43 3.33
C VAL A 44 -4.76 -15.89 3.56
N PHE A 45 -3.77 -16.76 3.73
CA PHE A 45 -2.36 -16.37 3.89
C PHE A 45 -1.82 -15.67 2.64
N SER A 46 -2.16 -16.16 1.45
CA SER A 46 -1.77 -15.57 0.16
C SER A 46 -2.36 -14.17 -0.03
N ILE A 47 -3.63 -13.97 0.34
CA ILE A 47 -4.27 -12.65 0.32
C ILE A 47 -3.57 -11.69 1.30
N TYR A 48 -3.17 -12.18 2.48
CA TYR A 48 -2.44 -11.37 3.46
C TYR A 48 -1.06 -10.93 2.92
N SER A 49 -0.31 -11.86 2.33
CA SER A 49 0.98 -11.58 1.68
C SER A 49 0.85 -10.63 0.48
N MET A 50 -0.29 -10.66 -0.22
CA MET A 50 -0.54 -9.76 -1.33
C MET A 50 -0.85 -8.33 -0.84
N GLN A 51 -1.53 -8.17 0.29
CA GLN A 51 -1.76 -6.85 0.89
C GLN A 51 -0.48 -6.20 1.44
N THR A 52 0.44 -6.99 2.00
CA THR A 52 1.74 -6.44 2.46
C THR A 52 2.57 -5.96 1.27
N GLN A 53 2.61 -6.73 0.18
CA GLN A 53 3.32 -6.32 -1.05
C GLN A 53 2.75 -5.04 -1.67
N VAL A 54 1.42 -4.88 -1.68
CA VAL A 54 0.79 -3.64 -2.19
C VAL A 54 1.09 -2.43 -1.29
N THR A 55 1.18 -2.64 0.02
CA THR A 55 1.51 -1.57 0.97
C THR A 55 2.97 -1.15 0.87
N ASP A 56 3.89 -2.11 0.75
CA ASP A 56 5.31 -1.84 0.56
C ASP A 56 5.59 -1.18 -0.79
N LEU A 57 4.86 -1.55 -1.84
CA LEU A 57 5.00 -0.92 -3.15
C LEU A 57 4.51 0.53 -3.15
N LYS A 58 3.40 0.83 -2.45
CA LYS A 58 2.93 2.21 -2.24
C LYS A 58 3.94 3.03 -1.45
N LYS A 59 4.53 2.44 -0.41
CA LYS A 59 5.56 3.10 0.41
C LYS A 59 6.80 3.44 -0.42
N GLN A 60 7.24 2.53 -1.28
CA GLN A 60 8.37 2.78 -2.20
C GLN A 60 8.08 3.91 -3.19
N VAL A 61 6.88 3.95 -3.78
CA VAL A 61 6.49 5.05 -4.68
C VAL A 61 6.42 6.38 -3.92
N GLN A 62 5.94 6.38 -2.68
CA GLN A 62 5.88 7.59 -1.86
C GLN A 62 7.30 8.09 -1.54
N THR A 63 8.19 7.21 -1.08
CA THR A 63 9.58 7.55 -0.79
C THR A 63 10.33 8.04 -2.03
N ALA A 64 10.11 7.41 -3.19
CA ALA A 64 10.72 7.87 -4.44
C ALA A 64 10.23 9.27 -4.86
N ASN A 65 8.94 9.56 -4.71
CA ASN A 65 8.40 10.91 -4.98
C ASN A 65 8.94 11.96 -4.00
N GLU A 66 9.12 11.58 -2.73
CA GLU A 66 9.67 12.45 -1.71
C GLU A 66 11.14 12.80 -2.03
N GLN A 67 11.93 11.81 -2.45
CA GLN A 67 13.31 12.03 -2.92
C GLN A 67 13.37 12.92 -4.16
N ILE A 68 12.48 12.73 -5.13
CA ILE A 68 12.39 13.58 -6.33
C ILE A 68 12.06 15.02 -5.92
N THR A 69 11.12 15.20 -5.00
CA THR A 69 10.70 16.53 -4.54
C THR A 69 11.84 17.26 -3.84
N GLN A 70 12.51 16.60 -2.89
CA GLN A 70 13.68 17.17 -2.21
C GLN A 70 14.81 17.51 -3.19
N THR A 71 15.09 16.62 -4.16
CA THR A 71 16.12 16.88 -5.17
C THR A 71 15.76 18.08 -6.03
N ARG A 72 14.48 18.22 -6.39
CA ARG A 72 13.99 19.35 -7.20
C ARG A 72 14.05 20.67 -6.44
N GLU A 73 13.72 20.67 -5.15
CA GLU A 73 13.86 21.84 -4.27
C GLU A 73 15.34 22.25 -4.14
N ASN A 74 16.23 21.28 -3.93
CA ASN A 74 17.67 21.54 -3.87
C ASN A 74 18.22 22.12 -5.19
N ILE A 75 17.80 21.57 -6.33
CA ILE A 75 18.17 22.10 -7.65
C ILE A 75 17.67 23.54 -7.81
N SER A 76 16.40 23.80 -7.47
CA SER A 76 15.82 25.14 -7.57
C SER A 76 16.56 26.16 -6.69
N ALA A 77 16.88 25.79 -5.45
CA ALA A 77 17.64 26.66 -4.54
C ALA A 77 19.07 26.92 -5.04
N LEU A 78 19.70 25.90 -5.64
CA LEU A 78 21.04 26.03 -6.21
C LEU A 78 21.02 26.88 -7.48
N GLU A 79 20.02 26.71 -8.35
CA GLU A 79 19.81 27.54 -9.54
C GLU A 79 19.56 29.00 -9.16
N GLU A 80 18.78 29.26 -8.11
CA GLU A 80 18.56 30.61 -7.57
C GLU A 80 19.87 31.22 -7.03
N SER A 81 20.67 30.43 -6.32
CA SER A 81 22.00 30.85 -5.84
C SER A 81 22.99 31.12 -6.97
N LEU A 82 22.86 30.42 -8.12
CA LEU A 82 23.69 30.63 -9.30
C LEU A 82 23.23 31.82 -10.15
N LEU A 83 21.94 32.18 -10.07
CA LEU A 83 21.36 33.35 -10.73
C LEU A 83 21.66 34.64 -9.98
N GLU A 84 22.01 34.57 -8.70
CA GLU A 84 22.51 35.72 -7.95
C GLU A 84 23.75 36.26 -8.70
N PRO A 85 23.74 37.55 -9.09
CA PRO A 85 24.85 38.10 -9.86
C PRO A 85 26.14 37.95 -9.07
N TYR A 86 27.17 37.43 -9.72
CA TYR A 86 28.55 37.38 -9.22
C TYR A 86 29.10 38.81 -9.07
N ASP A 87 28.58 39.55 -8.10
CA ASP A 87 28.99 40.89 -7.74
C ASP A 87 30.24 40.85 -6.84
N GLU A 88 30.91 41.99 -6.75
CA GLU A 88 32.13 42.18 -5.96
C GLU A 88 31.92 41.82 -4.47
N THR A 89 30.67 41.96 -3.99
CA THR A 89 30.22 41.56 -2.65
C THR A 89 30.28 40.04 -2.46
N PHE A 90 29.77 39.25 -3.40
CA PHE A 90 29.81 37.79 -3.40
C PHE A 90 31.26 37.26 -3.43
N ILE A 91 32.13 37.89 -4.23
CA ILE A 91 33.55 37.54 -4.32
C ILE A 91 34.27 37.81 -2.98
N LYS A 92 34.04 38.97 -2.37
CA LYS A 92 34.62 39.33 -1.06
C LYS A 92 34.16 38.37 0.05
N GLN A 93 32.88 37.99 0.05
CA GLN A 93 32.34 37.06 1.04
C GLN A 93 32.88 35.64 0.85
N THR A 94 32.88 35.13 -0.39
CA THR A 94 33.45 33.81 -0.71
C THR A 94 34.94 33.74 -0.39
N ALA A 95 35.70 34.81 -0.69
CA ALA A 95 37.13 34.89 -0.36
C ALA A 95 37.38 34.86 1.16
N ARG A 96 36.53 35.52 1.96
CA ARG A 96 36.63 35.48 3.42
C ARG A 96 36.22 34.12 4.00
N GLU A 97 35.12 33.53 3.52
CA GLU A 97 34.57 32.28 4.07
C GLU A 97 35.33 31.01 3.63
N ARG A 98 35.75 30.94 2.35
CA ARG A 98 36.38 29.74 1.77
C ARG A 98 37.91 29.81 1.77
N LEU A 99 38.47 31.00 1.63
CA LEU A 99 39.92 31.21 1.46
C LEU A 99 40.57 31.91 2.65
N GLY A 100 39.77 32.38 3.62
CA GLY A 100 40.27 33.10 4.80
C GLY A 100 40.95 34.42 4.46
N TYR A 101 40.65 35.00 3.28
CA TYR A 101 41.26 36.25 2.86
C TYR A 101 40.58 37.46 3.52
N GLY A 102 41.40 38.39 3.98
CA GLY A 102 40.99 39.68 4.50
C GLY A 102 41.15 40.78 3.45
N LEU A 103 40.45 41.89 3.64
CA LEU A 103 40.67 43.08 2.82
C LEU A 103 42.07 43.66 3.10
N ALA A 104 42.63 44.40 2.15
CA ALA A 104 43.94 45.03 2.32
C ALA A 104 43.92 45.95 3.56
N GLY A 105 44.71 45.59 4.58
CA GLY A 105 44.80 46.31 5.87
C GLY A 105 43.98 45.69 7.02
N GLU A 106 43.31 44.56 6.82
CA GLU A 106 42.57 43.85 7.86
C GLU A 106 43.43 42.78 8.57
N THR A 107 43.41 42.77 9.91
CA THR A 107 44.08 41.74 10.73
C THR A 107 43.07 40.68 11.14
N ILE A 108 43.21 39.45 10.66
CA ILE A 108 42.36 38.31 11.04
C ILE A 108 42.93 37.67 12.30
N PHE A 109 42.13 37.63 13.38
CA PHE A 109 42.48 36.96 14.63
C PHE A 109 41.87 35.56 14.64
N TYR A 110 42.72 34.54 14.70
CA TYR A 110 42.29 33.16 14.92
C TYR A 110 42.25 32.89 16.42
N ASN A 111 41.13 32.35 16.91
CA ASN A 111 40.99 31.96 18.31
C ASN A 111 41.36 30.48 18.43
N ASP A 112 42.63 30.22 18.73
CA ASP A 112 43.20 28.87 18.81
C ASP A 112 43.05 28.26 20.22
N LEU A 113 42.24 28.89 21.08
CA LEU A 113 42.03 28.42 22.45
C LEU A 113 41.21 27.12 22.43
N PRO A 114 41.71 26.04 23.06
CA PRO A 114 40.94 24.81 23.19
C PRO A 114 39.70 25.07 24.06
N GLN A 115 38.53 24.66 23.57
CA GLN A 115 37.26 24.72 24.30
C GLN A 115 37.11 23.54 25.25
#